data_AF-A0A316MBS6-F1
#
_entry.id   AF-A0A316MBS6-F1
#
_cell.length_a   1.000
_cell.length_b   1.000
_cell.length_c   1.000
_cell.angle_alpha   90.00
_cell.angle_beta   90.00
_cell.angle_gamma   90.00
#
_symmetry.space_group_name_H-M   'P 1'
#
loop_
_entity.id
_entity.type
_entity.pdbx_description
1 polymer ?
#
loop_
_entity_poly.entity_id
_entity_poly.type
_entity_poly.pdbx_seq_one_letter_code
_entity_poly.pdbx_strand_id
1 'polypeptide(L)'
;MKTRKGRCGSMGELGYIRDKLDVKFLILFVLSCLDLSVTFDDVAEMAMIDSAMTYFDVSDAFYEMVESGHVEADGERYRITERGRSVLNGYERRLPASVRRDAQKAVMKTVARLKRDALISTSTKEISENNYVVNLRMSDSLGEIISLDMMVVNKRLASLLEGNFKANAEVIYNEILNAVMRDYSQTVQPEPELRPE
;
A
#
# COMPACT_ATOMS: atom_id res chain seq x y z
N MET A 1 49.33 3.64 -29.85
CA MET A 1 48.22 4.53 -29.42
C MET A 1 46.94 4.04 -30.09
N LYS A 2 46.20 3.12 -29.43
CA LYS A 2 44.97 2.52 -29.99
C LYS A 2 43.76 3.38 -29.59
N THR A 3 43.13 4.02 -30.55
CA THR A 3 41.87 4.75 -30.39
C THR A 3 40.71 3.76 -30.19
N ARG A 4 40.19 3.70 -28.96
CA ARG A 4 38.85 3.18 -28.67
C ARG A 4 37.85 4.28 -29.02
N LYS A 5 36.87 4.02 -29.89
CA LYS A 5 35.71 4.91 -30.02
C LYS A 5 34.45 4.11 -30.40
N GLY A 6 33.47 4.21 -29.50
CA GLY A 6 32.04 4.04 -29.78
C GLY A 6 31.52 2.62 -29.87
N ARG A 7 31.33 1.95 -28.72
CA ARG A 7 30.20 1.01 -28.62
C ARG A 7 28.93 1.86 -28.78
N CYS A 8 28.22 1.64 -29.87
CA CYS A 8 26.82 2.02 -30.01
C CYS A 8 26.09 1.39 -28.82
N GLY A 9 25.76 2.19 -27.81
CA GLY A 9 24.93 1.74 -26.71
C GLY A 9 23.59 1.35 -27.31
N SER A 10 23.17 0.10 -27.10
CA SER A 10 21.83 -0.31 -27.47
C SER A 10 20.86 0.64 -26.78
N MET A 11 20.19 1.46 -27.57
CA MET A 11 19.02 2.21 -27.15
C MET A 11 18.01 1.17 -26.67
N GLY A 12 17.94 1.00 -25.34
CA GLY A 12 16.90 0.21 -24.73
C GLY A 12 15.57 0.79 -25.15
N GLU A 13 14.81 0.04 -25.96
CA GLU A 13 13.40 0.31 -26.22
C GLU A 13 12.71 0.42 -24.86
N LEU A 14 12.36 1.63 -24.45
CA LEU A 14 11.62 1.92 -23.22
C LEU A 14 10.20 2.26 -23.66
N GLY A 15 9.30 1.29 -23.49
CA GLY A 15 7.84 1.41 -23.69
C GLY A 15 7.24 0.08 -24.12
N TYR A 16 6.73 -0.73 -23.18
CA TYR A 16 6.28 -2.10 -23.49
C TYR A 16 4.96 -2.51 -22.83
N ILE A 17 3.93 -1.72 -23.10
CA ILE A 17 2.51 -2.11 -23.23
C ILE A 17 2.00 -1.26 -24.39
N ARG A 18 1.56 -1.89 -25.48
CA ARG A 18 1.44 -1.22 -26.78
C ARG A 18 0.00 -0.87 -27.17
N ASP A 19 -0.98 -1.51 -26.54
CA ASP A 19 -2.40 -1.27 -26.76
C ASP A 19 -3.24 -1.59 -25.51
N LYS A 20 -4.53 -1.24 -25.54
CA LYS A 20 -5.49 -1.51 -24.46
C LYS A 20 -5.62 -3.00 -24.12
N LEU A 21 -5.36 -3.89 -25.08
CA LEU A 21 -5.39 -5.34 -24.82
C LEU A 21 -4.23 -5.75 -23.93
N ASP A 22 -3.02 -5.22 -24.17
CA ASP A 22 -1.87 -5.49 -23.31
C ASP A 22 -2.10 -5.03 -21.87
N VAL A 23 -2.76 -3.87 -21.68
CA VAL A 23 -3.21 -3.39 -20.36
C VAL A 23 -4.14 -4.39 -19.69
N LYS A 24 -5.16 -4.88 -20.42
CA LYS A 24 -6.09 -5.90 -19.91
C LYS A 24 -5.37 -7.20 -19.52
N PHE A 25 -4.44 -7.66 -20.34
CA PHE A 25 -3.65 -8.85 -20.03
C PHE A 25 -2.78 -8.66 -18.80
N LEU A 26 -2.16 -7.50 -18.63
CA LEU A 26 -1.40 -7.20 -17.43
C LEU A 26 -2.29 -7.20 -16.18
N ILE A 27 -3.46 -6.56 -16.25
CA ILE A 27 -4.43 -6.54 -15.14
C ILE A 27 -4.88 -7.98 -14.78
N LEU A 28 -5.22 -8.80 -15.77
CA LEU A 28 -5.57 -10.21 -15.52
C LEU A 28 -4.39 -10.97 -14.91
N PHE A 29 -3.17 -10.72 -15.39
CA PHE A 29 -1.97 -11.33 -14.85
C PHE A 29 -1.76 -10.96 -13.37
N VAL A 30 -1.82 -9.67 -13.00
CA VAL A 30 -1.66 -9.27 -11.59
C VAL A 30 -2.77 -9.84 -10.70
N LEU A 31 -4.03 -9.82 -11.16
CA LEU A 31 -5.14 -10.40 -10.40
C LEU A 31 -5.05 -11.93 -10.27
N SER A 32 -4.48 -12.62 -11.27
CA SER A 32 -4.24 -14.06 -11.20
C SER A 32 -3.18 -14.48 -10.18
N CYS A 33 -2.31 -13.54 -9.78
CA CYS A 33 -1.29 -13.77 -8.76
C CYS A 33 -1.83 -13.58 -7.32
N LEU A 34 -3.11 -13.23 -7.16
CA LEU A 34 -3.71 -12.91 -5.87
C LEU A 34 -4.67 -14.00 -5.39
N ASP A 35 -4.58 -14.35 -4.10
CA ASP A 35 -5.52 -15.25 -3.42
C ASP A 35 -6.69 -14.50 -2.76
N LEU A 36 -6.62 -13.17 -2.71
CA LEU A 36 -7.57 -12.27 -2.03
C LEU A 36 -8.16 -11.25 -3.01
N SER A 37 -9.33 -10.69 -2.65
CA SER A 37 -9.93 -9.58 -3.39
C SER A 37 -9.26 -8.25 -3.02
N VAL A 38 -9.00 -7.40 -4.01
CA VAL A 38 -8.28 -6.12 -3.84
C VAL A 38 -9.10 -4.92 -4.30
N THR A 39 -8.73 -3.71 -3.90
CA THR A 39 -9.37 -2.48 -4.40
C THR A 39 -8.89 -2.16 -5.82
N PHE A 40 -9.57 -1.25 -6.52
CA PHE A 40 -9.07 -0.75 -7.80
C PHE A 40 -7.72 -0.03 -7.65
N ASP A 41 -7.51 0.71 -6.56
CA ASP A 41 -6.24 1.41 -6.32
C ASP A 41 -5.08 0.43 -6.16
N ASP A 42 -5.30 -0.72 -5.51
CA ASP A 42 -4.31 -1.80 -5.47
C ASP A 42 -4.00 -2.34 -6.87
N VAL A 43 -5.02 -2.53 -7.72
CA VAL A 43 -4.85 -2.97 -9.11
C VAL A 43 -4.06 -1.94 -9.91
N ALA A 44 -4.41 -0.66 -9.80
CA ALA A 44 -3.72 0.43 -10.48
C ALA A 44 -2.25 0.49 -10.06
N GLU A 45 -1.94 0.37 -8.77
CA GLU A 45 -0.56 0.33 -8.27
C GLU A 45 0.24 -0.85 -8.83
N MET A 46 -0.37 -2.04 -8.92
CA MET A 46 0.31 -3.23 -9.45
C MET A 46 0.46 -3.21 -10.96
N ALA A 47 -0.48 -2.58 -11.68
CA ALA A 47 -0.48 -2.50 -13.14
C ALA A 47 0.42 -1.37 -13.63
N MET A 48 0.49 -0.22 -12.97
CA MET A 48 1.30 0.94 -13.38
C MET A 48 2.80 0.77 -13.05
N ILE A 49 3.44 -0.21 -13.69
CA ILE A 49 4.84 -0.62 -13.45
C ILE A 49 5.84 0.32 -14.14
N ASP A 50 5.45 0.92 -15.27
CA ASP A 50 6.24 1.87 -16.02
C ASP A 50 5.44 3.14 -16.35
N SER A 51 6.11 4.13 -16.91
CA SER A 51 5.50 5.41 -17.29
C SER A 51 4.70 5.36 -18.59
N ALA A 52 4.54 4.18 -19.22
CA ALA A 52 3.82 4.06 -20.48
C ALA A 52 2.30 3.99 -20.29
N MET A 53 1.83 3.62 -19.09
CA MET A 53 0.40 3.61 -18.76
C MET A 53 0.03 4.75 -17.82
N THR A 54 -1.08 5.39 -18.13
CA THR A 54 -1.73 6.33 -17.23
C THR A 54 -2.79 5.64 -16.39
N TYR A 55 -3.21 6.29 -15.31
CA TYR A 55 -4.36 5.84 -14.51
C TYR A 55 -5.62 5.68 -15.37
N PHE A 56 -5.80 6.53 -16.40
CA PHE A 56 -6.94 6.46 -17.31
C PHE A 56 -6.90 5.17 -18.14
N ASP A 57 -5.74 4.81 -18.71
CA ASP A 57 -5.59 3.58 -19.51
C ASP A 57 -5.94 2.33 -18.70
N VAL A 58 -5.48 2.29 -17.45
CA VAL A 58 -5.75 1.17 -16.53
C VAL A 58 -7.22 1.15 -16.12
N SER A 59 -7.79 2.30 -15.74
CA SER A 59 -9.20 2.42 -15.33
C SER A 59 -10.16 2.00 -16.45
N ASP A 60 -9.96 2.54 -17.64
CA ASP A 60 -10.78 2.26 -18.81
C ASP A 60 -10.71 0.77 -19.21
N ALA A 61 -9.51 0.18 -19.21
CA ALA A 61 -9.34 -1.26 -19.44
C ALA A 61 -9.99 -2.12 -18.34
N PHE A 62 -9.82 -1.72 -17.07
CA PHE A 62 -10.31 -2.43 -15.90
C PHE A 62 -11.83 -2.52 -15.87
N TYR A 63 -12.53 -1.40 -15.98
CA TYR A 63 -13.99 -1.39 -15.89
C TYR A 63 -14.65 -2.10 -17.07
N GLU A 64 -14.07 -2.06 -18.28
CA GLU A 64 -14.53 -2.93 -19.38
C GLU A 64 -14.39 -4.43 -19.04
N MET A 65 -13.37 -4.83 -18.26
CA MET A 65 -13.21 -6.22 -17.83
C MET A 65 -14.18 -6.61 -16.72
N VAL A 66 -14.60 -5.66 -15.88
CA VAL A 66 -15.70 -5.84 -14.92
C VAL A 66 -17.01 -6.06 -15.69
N GLU A 67 -17.34 -5.16 -16.62
CA GLU A 67 -18.56 -5.25 -17.44
C GLU A 67 -18.62 -6.54 -18.27
N SER A 68 -17.49 -6.96 -18.84
CA SER A 68 -17.41 -8.17 -19.66
C SER A 68 -17.27 -9.47 -18.85
N GLY A 69 -17.24 -9.40 -17.52
CA GLY A 69 -17.20 -10.55 -16.61
C GLY A 69 -15.87 -11.29 -16.57
N HIS A 70 -14.76 -10.63 -16.89
CA HIS A 70 -13.41 -11.19 -16.69
C HIS A 70 -12.90 -10.92 -15.27
N VAL A 71 -13.37 -9.83 -14.67
CA VAL A 71 -13.15 -9.45 -13.26
C VAL A 71 -14.51 -9.41 -12.58
N GLU A 72 -14.63 -10.01 -11.40
CA GLU A 72 -15.82 -9.92 -10.56
C GLU A 72 -15.64 -8.85 -9.49
N ALA A 73 -16.75 -8.23 -9.11
CA ALA A 73 -16.82 -7.20 -8.09
C ALA A 73 -17.68 -7.68 -6.90
N ASP A 74 -17.17 -7.49 -5.69
CA ASP A 74 -17.88 -7.64 -4.42
C ASP A 74 -17.74 -6.32 -3.64
N GLY A 75 -18.73 -5.45 -3.78
CA GLY A 75 -18.62 -4.06 -3.34
C GLY A 75 -17.48 -3.33 -4.05
N GLU A 76 -16.52 -2.81 -3.27
CA GLU A 76 -15.33 -2.11 -3.78
C GLU A 76 -14.11 -3.04 -3.94
N ARG A 77 -14.31 -4.36 -3.84
CA ARG A 77 -13.23 -5.36 -3.94
C ARG A 77 -13.41 -6.22 -5.19
N TYR A 78 -12.29 -6.58 -5.80
CA TYR A 78 -12.26 -7.22 -7.11
C TYR A 78 -11.37 -8.45 -7.13
N ARG A 79 -11.77 -9.45 -7.93
CA ARG A 79 -11.02 -10.70 -8.16
C ARG A 79 -11.12 -11.12 -9.62
N ILE A 80 -10.13 -11.84 -10.12
CA ILE A 80 -10.22 -12.48 -11.44
C ILE A 80 -11.23 -13.63 -11.42
N THR A 81 -12.08 -13.70 -12.45
CA THR A 81 -13.01 -14.82 -12.65
C THR A 81 -12.35 -16.00 -13.36
N GLU A 82 -13.01 -17.15 -13.41
CA GLU A 82 -12.55 -18.29 -14.22
C GLU A 82 -12.49 -17.96 -15.72
N ARG A 83 -13.40 -17.10 -16.21
CA ARG A 83 -13.35 -16.56 -17.57
C ARG A 83 -12.10 -15.73 -17.81
N GLY A 84 -11.76 -14.84 -16.86
CA GLY A 84 -10.53 -14.05 -16.91
C GLY A 84 -9.28 -14.93 -16.94
N ARG A 85 -9.25 -15.97 -16.11
CA ARG A 85 -8.15 -16.97 -16.09
C ARG A 85 -8.03 -17.72 -17.42
N SER A 86 -9.16 -18.14 -17.99
CA SER A 86 -9.19 -18.81 -19.29
C SER A 86 -8.59 -17.94 -20.41
N VAL A 87 -8.95 -16.64 -20.43
CA VAL A 87 -8.36 -15.68 -21.38
C VAL A 87 -6.87 -15.51 -21.15
N LEU A 88 -6.42 -15.37 -19.90
CA LEU A 88 -5.00 -15.23 -19.57
C LEU A 88 -4.17 -16.43 -20.06
N ASN A 89 -4.63 -17.65 -19.79
CA ASN A 89 -3.94 -18.89 -20.17
C ASN A 89 -3.84 -19.07 -21.69
N GLY A 90 -4.82 -18.59 -22.45
CA GLY A 90 -4.81 -18.65 -23.92
C GLY A 90 -3.71 -17.81 -24.58
N TYR A 91 -3.10 -16.86 -23.86
CA TYR A 91 -2.19 -15.86 -24.42
C TYR A 91 -0.97 -15.57 -23.51
N GLU A 92 -0.43 -16.59 -22.82
CA GLU A 92 0.72 -16.45 -21.91
C GLU A 92 1.95 -15.74 -22.51
N ARG A 93 2.13 -15.82 -23.82
CA ARG A 93 3.28 -15.21 -24.54
C ARG A 93 3.07 -13.75 -24.91
N ARG A 94 1.90 -13.16 -24.65
CA ARG A 94 1.59 -11.77 -24.99
C ARG A 94 2.31 -10.78 -24.08
N LEU A 95 2.49 -11.14 -22.80
CA LEU A 95 3.28 -10.34 -21.87
C LEU A 95 4.76 -10.75 -21.91
N PRO A 96 5.69 -9.82 -22.25
CA PRO A 96 7.11 -10.07 -22.17
C PRO A 96 7.54 -10.58 -20.78
N ALA A 97 8.59 -11.38 -20.74
CA ALA A 97 9.08 -11.94 -19.47
C ALA A 97 9.54 -10.87 -18.47
N SER A 98 10.05 -9.72 -18.95
CA SER A 98 10.38 -8.57 -18.10
C SER A 98 9.14 -7.99 -17.41
N VAL A 99 8.08 -7.73 -18.17
CA VAL A 99 6.82 -7.18 -17.67
C VAL A 99 6.21 -8.11 -16.62
N ARG A 100 6.14 -9.42 -16.90
CA ARG A 100 5.64 -10.40 -15.91
C ARG A 100 6.45 -10.39 -14.61
N ARG A 101 7.78 -10.31 -14.71
CA ARG A 101 8.67 -10.27 -13.54
C ARG A 101 8.44 -9.02 -12.70
N ASP A 102 8.30 -7.87 -13.34
CA ASP A 102 8.13 -6.61 -12.61
C ASP A 102 6.72 -6.47 -12.04
N ALA A 103 5.71 -7.00 -12.74
CA ALA A 103 4.34 -7.15 -12.23
C ALA A 103 4.30 -8.06 -11.00
N GLN A 104 4.99 -9.20 -11.02
CA GLN A 104 5.09 -10.09 -9.86
C GLN A 104 5.72 -9.40 -8.65
N LYS A 105 6.77 -8.58 -8.85
CA LYS A 105 7.35 -7.79 -7.75
C LYS A 105 6.35 -6.78 -7.19
N ALA A 106 5.60 -6.10 -8.05
CA ALA A 106 4.57 -5.16 -7.63
C ALA A 106 3.48 -5.87 -6.81
N VAL A 107 3.00 -7.04 -7.27
CA VAL A 107 2.07 -7.89 -6.53
C VAL A 107 2.62 -8.27 -5.16
N MET A 108 3.87 -8.75 -5.07
CA MET A 108 4.48 -9.13 -3.79
C MET A 108 4.53 -7.96 -2.80
N LYS A 109 4.87 -6.76 -3.27
CA LYS A 109 4.90 -5.54 -2.46
C LYS A 109 3.50 -5.17 -1.95
N THR A 110 2.50 -5.18 -2.83
CA THR A 110 1.10 -4.88 -2.48
C THR A 110 0.54 -5.91 -1.50
N VAL A 111 0.77 -7.21 -1.71
CA VAL A 111 0.34 -8.26 -0.78
C VAL A 111 1.00 -8.09 0.60
N ALA A 112 2.29 -7.77 0.65
CA ALA A 112 2.98 -7.50 1.91
C ALA A 112 2.36 -6.30 2.65
N ARG A 113 2.08 -5.21 1.94
CA ARG A 113 1.36 -4.05 2.50
C ARG A 113 -0.01 -4.46 3.03
N LEU A 114 -0.84 -5.13 2.22
CA LEU A 114 -2.20 -5.51 2.63
C LEU A 114 -2.21 -6.40 3.88
N LYS A 115 -1.24 -7.32 4.00
CA LYS A 115 -1.06 -8.13 5.21
C LYS A 115 -0.69 -7.28 6.42
N ARG A 116 0.22 -6.32 6.24
CA ARG A 116 0.63 -5.37 7.29
C ARG A 116 -0.52 -4.48 7.73
N ASP A 117 -1.27 -3.92 6.78
CA ASP A 117 -2.43 -3.06 7.06
C ASP A 117 -3.54 -3.83 7.78
N ALA A 118 -3.74 -5.11 7.47
CA ALA A 118 -4.70 -5.96 8.18
C ALA A 118 -4.36 -6.19 9.67
N LEU A 119 -3.11 -5.98 10.06
CA LEU A 119 -2.65 -6.06 11.44
C LEU A 119 -2.78 -4.72 12.19
N ILE A 120 -3.19 -3.65 11.50
CA ILE A 120 -3.33 -2.31 12.04
C ILE A 120 -4.81 -1.92 12.06
N SER A 121 -5.30 -1.53 13.22
CA SER A 121 -6.68 -1.06 13.38
C SER A 121 -6.70 0.30 14.05
N THR A 122 -7.53 1.21 13.55
CA THR A 122 -7.76 2.51 14.17
C THR A 122 -9.24 2.81 14.20
N SER A 123 -9.70 3.47 15.26
CA SER A 123 -11.07 3.97 15.32
C SER A 123 -11.15 5.25 16.13
N THR A 124 -12.13 6.09 15.81
CA THR A 124 -12.40 7.33 16.52
C THR A 124 -13.83 7.32 16.99
N LYS A 125 -14.05 7.63 18.28
CA LYS A 125 -15.37 7.79 18.88
C LYS A 125 -15.51 9.21 19.44
N GLU A 126 -16.61 9.88 19.11
CA GLU A 126 -17.00 11.13 19.76
C GLU A 126 -17.64 10.82 21.12
N ILE A 127 -17.10 11.42 22.19
CA ILE A 127 -17.59 11.23 23.55
C ILE A 127 -18.47 12.40 23.97
N SER A 128 -18.13 13.62 23.55
CA SER A 128 -18.93 14.82 23.70
C SER A 128 -18.63 15.79 22.56
N GLU A 129 -19.35 16.91 22.49
CA GLU A 129 -19.06 17.98 21.53
C GLU A 129 -17.56 18.35 21.58
N ASN A 130 -16.90 18.24 20.43
CA ASN A 130 -15.45 18.50 20.27
C ASN A 130 -14.52 17.65 21.14
N ASN A 131 -14.96 16.52 21.69
CA ASN A 131 -14.08 15.58 22.38
C ASN A 131 -14.20 14.17 21.78
N TYR A 132 -13.06 13.68 21.30
CA TYR A 132 -12.96 12.39 20.65
C TYR A 132 -11.95 11.52 21.39
N VAL A 133 -12.15 10.21 21.36
CA VAL A 133 -11.12 9.23 21.73
C VAL A 133 -10.76 8.43 20.50
N VAL A 134 -9.46 8.42 20.21
CA VAL A 134 -8.86 7.64 19.14
C VAL A 134 -8.26 6.40 19.75
N ASN A 135 -8.67 5.23 19.25
CA ASN A 135 -8.06 3.96 19.56
C ASN A 135 -7.12 3.55 18.41
N LEU A 136 -5.86 3.25 18.73
CA LEU A 136 -4.81 2.84 17.79
C LEU A 136 -4.27 1.48 18.20
N ARG A 137 -4.34 0.48 17.31
CA ARG A 137 -3.95 -0.89 17.60
C ARG A 137 -3.05 -1.48 16.54
N MET A 138 -2.06 -2.24 16.98
CA MET A 138 -1.20 -3.06 16.12
C MET A 138 -1.11 -4.48 16.70
N SER A 139 -1.20 -5.48 15.83
CA SER A 139 -1.13 -6.90 16.18
C SER A 139 -0.07 -7.63 15.36
N ASP A 140 0.23 -8.88 15.70
CA ASP A 140 0.97 -9.82 14.88
C ASP A 140 0.26 -11.19 14.81
N SER A 141 0.99 -12.23 14.41
CA SER A 141 0.46 -13.60 14.34
C SER A 141 0.15 -14.21 15.72
N LEU A 142 0.67 -13.67 16.81
CA LEU A 142 0.50 -14.18 18.17
C LEU A 142 -0.57 -13.41 18.95
N GLY A 143 -0.81 -12.14 18.62
CA GLY A 143 -1.89 -11.36 19.22
C GLY A 143 -1.71 -9.85 19.10
N GLU A 144 -2.44 -9.11 19.94
CA GLU A 144 -2.32 -7.66 20.04
C GLU A 144 -0.97 -7.29 20.66
N ILE A 145 -0.19 -6.47 19.97
CA ILE A 145 1.12 -5.97 20.45
C ILE A 145 0.92 -4.70 21.29
N ILE A 146 0.07 -3.79 20.81
CA ILE A 146 -0.20 -2.51 21.47
C ILE A 146 -1.61 -2.02 21.15
N SER A 147 -2.27 -1.44 22.16
CA SER A 147 -3.52 -0.68 22.04
C SER A 147 -3.42 0.62 22.83
N LEU A 148 -3.63 1.75 22.17
CA LEU A 148 -3.56 3.09 22.75
C LEU A 148 -4.90 3.80 22.61
N ASP A 149 -5.41 4.35 23.70
CA ASP A 149 -6.54 5.26 23.69
C ASP A 149 -6.06 6.69 23.97
N MET A 150 -6.35 7.62 23.06
CA MET A 150 -5.93 9.02 23.17
C MET A 150 -7.11 9.97 23.00
N MET A 151 -7.29 10.88 23.95
CA MET A 151 -8.30 11.93 23.87
C MET A 151 -7.80 13.11 23.03
N VAL A 152 -8.64 13.61 22.11
CA VAL A 152 -8.32 14.74 21.23
C VAL A 152 -9.51 15.69 21.11
N VAL A 153 -9.18 16.97 20.90
CA VAL A 153 -10.13 18.11 20.96
C VAL A 153 -10.87 18.40 19.64
N ASN A 154 -10.61 17.64 18.58
CA ASN A 154 -11.37 17.75 17.32
C ASN A 154 -11.15 16.52 16.42
N LYS A 155 -12.08 16.36 15.48
CA LYS A 155 -12.06 15.28 14.49
C LYS A 155 -10.84 15.32 13.54
N ARG A 156 -10.33 16.51 13.21
CA ARG A 156 -9.18 16.66 12.30
C ARG A 156 -7.91 16.07 12.93
N LEU A 157 -7.68 16.35 14.21
CA LEU A 157 -6.56 15.78 14.95
C LEU A 157 -6.73 14.26 15.09
N ALA A 158 -7.96 13.78 15.34
CA ALA A 158 -8.25 12.35 15.36
C ALA A 158 -7.83 11.65 14.06
N SER A 159 -8.29 12.16 12.91
CA SER A 159 -7.93 11.62 11.60
C SER A 159 -6.43 11.70 11.29
N LEU A 160 -5.75 12.76 11.76
CA LEU A 160 -4.30 12.88 11.63
C LEU A 160 -3.58 11.76 12.41
N LEU A 161 -4.00 11.48 13.64
CA LEU A 161 -3.42 10.41 14.46
C LEU A 161 -3.66 9.04 13.83
N GLU A 162 -4.88 8.75 13.39
CA GLU A 162 -5.21 7.50 12.70
C GLU A 162 -4.36 7.30 11.44
N GLY A 163 -4.28 8.32 10.60
CA GLY A 163 -3.51 8.26 9.35
C GLY A 163 -2.02 8.06 9.60
N ASN A 164 -1.45 8.80 10.56
CA ASN A 164 -0.03 8.65 10.91
C ASN A 164 0.28 7.27 11.49
N PHE A 165 -0.62 6.73 12.31
CA PHE A 165 -0.47 5.40 12.89
C PHE A 165 -0.56 4.31 11.82
N LYS A 166 -1.56 4.35 10.93
CA LYS A 166 -1.67 3.41 9.80
C LYS A 166 -0.43 3.40 8.92
N ALA A 167 0.14 4.56 8.64
CA ALA A 167 1.34 4.65 7.82
C ALA A 167 2.61 4.14 8.53
N ASN A 168 2.72 4.32 9.86
CA ASN A 168 3.99 4.22 10.59
C ASN A 168 3.92 3.38 11.89
N ALA A 169 2.98 2.44 12.02
CA ALA A 169 2.67 1.73 13.27
C ALA A 169 3.89 1.11 13.96
N GLU A 170 4.76 0.42 13.22
CA GLU A 170 5.95 -0.25 13.75
C GLU A 170 6.99 0.75 14.23
N VAL A 171 7.18 1.87 13.53
CA VAL A 171 8.08 2.95 13.95
C VAL A 171 7.56 3.57 15.24
N ILE A 172 6.26 3.88 15.30
CA ILE A 172 5.61 4.46 16.48
C ILE A 172 5.70 3.51 17.67
N TYR A 173 5.46 2.21 17.46
CA TYR A 173 5.61 1.20 18.51
C TYR A 173 7.04 1.18 19.08
N ASN A 174 8.07 1.19 18.23
CA ASN A 174 9.46 1.23 18.68
C ASN A 174 9.77 2.50 19.47
N GLU A 175 9.27 3.66 19.04
CA GLU A 175 9.44 4.92 19.78
C GLU A 175 8.76 4.87 21.16
N ILE A 176 7.55 4.29 21.25
CA ILE A 176 6.85 4.10 22.53
C ILE A 176 7.64 3.15 23.43
N LEU A 177 8.13 2.04 22.89
CA LEU A 177 8.94 1.08 23.65
C LEU A 177 10.20 1.74 24.22
N ASN A 178 10.91 2.53 23.40
CA ASN A 178 12.08 3.30 23.81
C ASN A 178 11.74 4.32 24.91
N ALA A 179 10.60 5.01 24.78
CA ALA A 179 10.14 5.95 25.78
C ALA A 179 9.84 5.26 27.11
N VAL A 180 9.17 4.10 27.10
CA VAL A 180 8.84 3.34 28.32
C VAL A 180 10.09 2.73 28.98
N MET A 181 11.08 2.31 28.19
CA MET A 181 12.34 1.74 28.70
C MET A 181 13.33 2.78 29.25
N ARG A 182 13.10 4.08 28.99
CA ARG A 182 13.99 5.14 29.46
C ARG A 182 13.95 5.26 30.99
N ASP A 183 15.13 5.37 31.61
CA ASP A 183 15.23 5.70 33.03
C ASP A 183 15.02 7.20 33.25
N TYR A 184 13.91 7.55 33.90
CA TYR A 184 13.53 8.93 34.23
C TYR A 184 13.97 9.36 35.64
N SER A 185 14.64 8.50 36.41
CA SER A 185 15.09 8.85 37.77
C SER A 185 16.15 9.96 37.79
N GLN A 186 16.82 10.23 36.66
CA GLN A 186 17.84 11.27 36.54
C GLN A 186 17.34 12.59 35.94
N THR A 187 16.05 12.70 35.58
CA THR A 187 15.46 13.97 35.11
C THR A 187 14.91 14.78 36.28
N VAL A 188 15.78 15.21 37.21
CA VAL A 188 15.41 16.24 38.19
C VAL A 188 15.57 17.59 37.49
N GLN A 189 14.44 18.25 37.20
CA GLN A 189 14.48 19.67 36.86
C GLN A 189 14.91 20.43 38.12
N PRO A 190 15.94 21.30 38.08
CA PRO A 190 16.25 22.14 39.23
C PRO A 190 15.03 23.00 39.55
N GLU A 191 14.56 22.94 40.80
CA GLU A 191 13.53 23.86 41.30
C GLU A 191 13.99 25.30 40.98
N PRO A 192 13.10 26.16 40.46
CA PRO A 192 13.46 27.56 40.27
C PRO A 192 13.79 28.17 41.63
N GLU A 193 15.05 28.57 41.82
CA GLU A 193 15.50 29.29 43.00
C GLU A 193 14.55 30.47 43.24
N LEU A 194 13.79 30.41 44.34
CA LEU A 194 13.00 31.52 44.85
C LEU A 194 13.95 32.69 45.06
N ARG A 195 13.85 33.72 44.20
CA ARG A 195 14.57 34.97 44.41
C ARG A 195 14.03 35.62 45.69
N PRO A 196 14.87 35.89 46.70
CA PRO A 196 14.43 36.65 47.86
C PRO A 196 14.09 38.09 47.43
N GLU A 197 13.00 38.61 47.99
CA GLU A 197 12.49 39.99 47.80
C GLU A 197 13.48 41.05 48.31
#